data_AF-A0AAD6TQP1-F1
#
_entry.id   AF-A0AAD6TQP1-F1
#
_cell.length_a   1.000
_cell.length_b   1.000
_cell.length_c   1.000
_cell.angle_alpha   90.00
_cell.angle_beta   90.00
_cell.angle_gamma   90.00
#
_symmetry.space_group_name_H-M   'P 1'
#
loop_
_entity.id
_entity.type
_entity.pdbx_description
1 polymer ?
#
loop_
_entity_poly.entity_id
_entity_poly.type
_entity_poly.pdbx_seq_one_letter_code
_entity_poly.pdbx_strand_id
1 'polypeptide(L)'
;MFRQLSNQLAVTAKGTEAPKAIAPTLRSDIYTAIDQTKSWIVGGMGQAGDGMSYGSALATIQKHFPDVKMGVENLASAENEVSVVVCGVTNMILEMSRWEGMAGGMAMRTWADALVEVHGRLPAGSRKDGIARGVARGISQNTEVSLMTKEFTARIQIISSLKSVCTRVYGAGTAEARQAEAVLSSRLI
;
A
#
# COMPACT_ATOMS: atom_id res chain seq x y z
N MET A 1 -28.16 -15.86 45.41
CA MET A 1 -28.12 -15.27 44.05
C MET A 1 -26.69 -15.02 43.53
N PHE A 2 -25.67 -15.74 44.01
CA PHE A 2 -24.25 -15.51 43.65
C PHE A 2 -23.69 -16.47 42.57
N ARG A 3 -24.53 -17.32 41.98
CA ARG A 3 -24.10 -18.41 41.08
C ARG A 3 -24.17 -18.06 39.59
N GLN A 4 -24.67 -16.87 39.23
CA GLN A 4 -24.78 -16.42 37.84
C GLN A 4 -23.62 -15.50 37.40
N LEU A 5 -22.88 -14.88 38.33
CA LEU A 5 -21.70 -14.06 38.01
C LEU A 5 -20.52 -14.90 37.51
N SER A 6 -20.36 -16.12 38.02
CA SER A 6 -19.27 -17.03 37.63
C SER A 6 -19.36 -17.47 36.16
N ASN A 7 -20.57 -17.57 35.60
CA ASN A 7 -20.77 -17.93 34.20
C ASN A 7 -20.58 -16.75 33.23
N GLN A 8 -20.66 -15.50 33.68
CA GLN A 8 -20.32 -14.34 32.85
C GLN A 8 -18.82 -14.04 32.79
N LEU A 9 -18.07 -14.36 33.86
CA LEU A 9 -16.60 -14.26 33.86
C LEU A 9 -15.91 -15.43 33.14
N ALA A 10 -16.54 -16.60 33.04
CA ALA A 10 -15.98 -17.73 32.29
C ALA A 10 -16.09 -17.58 30.76
N VAL A 11 -16.99 -16.72 30.26
CA VAL A 11 -17.14 -16.42 28.83
C VAL A 11 -16.15 -15.35 28.36
N THR A 12 -15.57 -14.58 29.28
CA THR A 12 -14.56 -13.55 28.97
C THR A 12 -13.11 -14.08 28.97
N ALA A 13 -12.88 -15.36 29.32
CA ALA A 13 -11.56 -15.99 29.34
C ALA A 13 -11.31 -17.00 28.20
N LYS A 14 -12.27 -17.16 27.27
CA LYS A 14 -11.97 -17.74 25.97
C LYS A 14 -11.69 -16.60 25.02
N GLY A 15 -10.42 -16.40 24.69
CA GLY A 15 -9.99 -15.48 23.66
C GLY A 15 -10.87 -15.65 22.42
N THR A 16 -11.81 -14.74 22.28
CA THR A 16 -12.55 -14.53 21.04
C THR A 16 -11.49 -14.06 20.07
N GLU A 17 -11.04 -14.97 19.19
CA GLU A 17 -10.57 -14.56 17.88
C GLU A 17 -11.60 -13.56 17.38
N ALA A 18 -11.19 -12.29 17.29
CA ALA A 18 -12.05 -11.25 16.74
C ALA A 18 -12.55 -11.77 15.38
N PRO A 19 -13.86 -11.73 15.12
CA PRO A 19 -14.40 -12.27 13.89
C PRO A 19 -13.66 -11.67 12.71
N LYS A 20 -13.23 -12.53 11.78
CA LYS A 20 -12.62 -12.18 10.50
C LYS A 20 -13.52 -11.21 9.73
N ALA A 21 -13.42 -9.91 10.02
CA ALA A 21 -14.26 -8.90 9.43
C ALA A 21 -13.36 -7.90 8.73
N ILE A 22 -13.26 -8.05 7.41
CA ILE A 22 -12.77 -6.98 6.56
C ILE A 22 -13.54 -5.70 6.89
N ALA A 23 -12.87 -4.55 7.01
CA ALA A 23 -13.58 -3.30 7.20
C ALA A 23 -14.59 -3.14 6.04
N PRO A 24 -15.89 -2.85 6.29
CA PRO A 24 -16.95 -2.99 5.29
C PRO A 24 -16.74 -2.18 4.00
N THR A 25 -15.89 -1.16 4.06
CA THR A 25 -15.60 -0.22 2.96
C THR A 25 -14.19 -0.37 2.41
N LEU A 26 -13.37 -1.31 2.92
CA LEU A 26 -11.96 -1.44 2.51
C LEU A 26 -11.82 -1.62 0.99
N ARG A 27 -12.64 -2.48 0.40
CA ARG A 27 -12.58 -2.73 -1.06
C ARG A 27 -12.86 -1.47 -1.87
N SER A 28 -13.92 -0.73 -1.58
CA SER A 28 -14.23 0.52 -2.31
C SER A 28 -13.20 1.62 -2.04
N ASP A 29 -12.69 1.68 -0.81
CA ASP A 29 -11.71 2.67 -0.40
C ASP A 29 -10.34 2.43 -1.05
N ILE A 30 -9.96 1.16 -1.33
CA ILE A 30 -8.76 0.83 -2.11
C ILE A 30 -8.82 1.49 -3.48
N TYR A 31 -9.89 1.25 -4.25
CA TYR A 31 -9.99 1.81 -5.60
C TYR A 31 -10.09 3.35 -5.57
N THR A 32 -10.79 3.89 -4.58
CA THR A 32 -10.83 5.34 -4.33
C THR A 32 -9.42 5.90 -4.08
N ALA A 33 -8.64 5.24 -3.21
CA ALA A 33 -7.28 5.66 -2.89
C ALA A 33 -6.34 5.52 -4.10
N ILE A 34 -6.50 4.48 -4.94
CA ILE A 34 -5.79 4.33 -6.21
C ILE A 34 -6.09 5.54 -7.10
N ASP A 35 -7.35 5.87 -7.34
CA ASP A 35 -7.74 6.96 -8.24
C ASP A 35 -7.29 8.33 -7.72
N GLN A 36 -7.45 8.59 -6.42
CA GLN A 36 -6.94 9.78 -5.76
C GLN A 36 -5.42 9.91 -5.93
N THR A 37 -4.68 8.82 -5.70
CA THR A 37 -3.22 8.80 -5.84
C THR A 37 -2.81 9.03 -7.29
N LYS A 38 -3.51 8.42 -8.25
CA LYS A 38 -3.23 8.63 -9.69
C LYS A 38 -3.40 10.09 -10.08
N SER A 39 -4.53 10.67 -9.71
CA SER A 39 -4.86 12.07 -10.02
C SER A 39 -3.84 13.01 -9.41
N TRP A 40 -3.47 12.81 -8.15
CA TRP A 40 -2.49 13.63 -7.44
C TRP A 40 -1.08 13.54 -8.05
N ILE A 41 -0.57 12.33 -8.35
CA ILE A 41 0.77 12.16 -8.93
C ILE A 41 0.90 12.88 -10.28
N VAL A 42 -0.14 12.81 -11.13
CA VAL A 42 -0.10 13.36 -12.49
C VAL A 42 -0.31 14.89 -12.52
N GLY A 43 -0.86 15.50 -11.47
CA GLY A 43 -1.11 16.94 -11.43
C GLY A 43 -2.58 17.35 -11.41
N GLY A 44 -3.52 16.40 -11.32
CA GLY A 44 -4.96 16.63 -11.50
C GLY A 44 -5.67 17.28 -10.30
N MET A 45 -5.13 17.14 -9.09
CA MET A 45 -5.66 17.76 -7.86
C MET A 45 -4.53 18.38 -7.00
N GLY A 46 -3.58 19.04 -7.65
CA GLY A 46 -2.28 19.42 -7.08
C GLY A 46 -1.17 18.50 -7.57
N GLN A 47 0.00 18.48 -6.94
CA GLN A 47 1.15 17.70 -7.43
C GLN A 47 1.94 17.01 -6.31
N ALA A 48 2.53 15.86 -6.64
CA ALA A 48 3.45 15.21 -5.70
C ALA A 48 4.67 16.10 -5.39
N GLY A 49 4.96 16.27 -4.10
CA GLY A 49 5.99 17.15 -3.57
C GLY A 49 5.51 18.56 -3.19
N ASP A 50 4.20 18.83 -3.22
CA ASP A 50 3.64 20.12 -2.79
C ASP A 50 3.33 20.20 -1.28
N GLY A 51 3.51 19.12 -0.53
CA GLY A 51 3.34 19.09 0.93
C GLY A 51 1.90 19.00 1.42
N MET A 52 0.89 18.99 0.54
CA MET A 52 -0.51 19.13 0.98
C MET A 52 -1.52 18.34 0.16
N SER A 53 -1.34 18.21 -1.14
CA SER A 53 -2.37 17.64 -2.02
C SER A 53 -2.52 16.13 -1.92
N TYR A 54 -1.60 15.44 -1.24
CA TYR A 54 -1.77 14.03 -0.89
C TYR A 54 -2.86 13.79 0.16
N GLY A 55 -3.38 14.83 0.81
CA GLY A 55 -4.24 14.73 1.98
C GLY A 55 -5.51 13.89 1.76
N SER A 56 -6.09 13.90 0.56
CA SER A 56 -7.28 13.08 0.25
C SER A 56 -6.97 11.58 0.25
N ALA A 57 -5.88 11.18 -0.42
CA ALA A 57 -5.41 9.80 -0.42
C ALA A 57 -5.00 9.35 0.99
N LEU A 58 -4.28 10.21 1.72
CA LEU A 58 -3.87 9.91 3.09
C LEU A 58 -5.06 9.76 4.04
N ALA A 59 -6.09 10.60 3.94
CA ALA A 59 -7.29 10.46 4.75
C ALA A 59 -8.01 9.12 4.51
N THR A 60 -8.10 8.68 3.25
CA THR A 60 -8.65 7.37 2.89
C THR A 60 -7.81 6.22 3.49
N ILE A 61 -6.48 6.34 3.46
CA ILE A 61 -5.56 5.36 4.07
C ILE A 61 -5.73 5.33 5.60
N GLN A 62 -5.76 6.50 6.24
CA GLN A 62 -5.84 6.64 7.70
C GLN A 62 -7.14 6.09 8.28
N LYS A 63 -8.21 6.02 7.49
CA LYS A 63 -9.45 5.33 7.88
C LYS A 63 -9.22 3.85 8.22
N HIS A 64 -8.27 3.19 7.56
CA HIS A 64 -7.94 1.77 7.79
C HIS A 64 -6.63 1.59 8.57
N PHE A 65 -5.71 2.54 8.46
CA PHE A 65 -4.42 2.55 9.16
C PHE A 65 -4.15 3.91 9.82
N PRO A 66 -4.75 4.19 10.99
CA PRO A 66 -4.65 5.49 11.66
C PRO A 66 -3.22 5.92 12.02
N ASP A 67 -2.32 4.95 12.16
CA ASP A 67 -0.92 5.18 12.50
C ASP A 67 -0.07 5.61 11.31
N VAL A 68 -0.58 5.51 10.08
CA VAL A 68 0.10 6.01 8.89
C VAL A 68 0.07 7.54 8.94
N LYS A 69 1.23 8.13 9.24
CA LYS A 69 1.41 9.59 9.35
C LYS A 69 2.54 10.03 8.44
N MET A 70 2.39 11.22 7.86
CA MET A 70 3.49 11.92 7.22
C MET A 70 4.32 12.61 8.30
N GLY A 71 5.59 12.25 8.44
CA GLY A 71 6.51 12.97 9.33
C GLY A 71 6.68 14.42 8.85
N VAL A 72 6.77 15.38 9.78
CA VAL A 72 6.92 16.81 9.44
C VAL A 72 8.22 17.05 8.66
N GLU A 73 9.27 16.27 8.95
CA GLU A 73 10.53 16.29 8.20
C GLU A 73 10.43 15.80 6.74
N ASN A 74 9.30 15.21 6.34
CA ASN A 74 9.11 14.59 5.03
C ASN A 74 8.20 15.38 4.07
N LEU A 75 7.70 16.54 4.51
CA LEU A 75 6.85 17.43 3.73
C LEU A 75 7.62 18.07 2.55
N ALA A 76 6.92 18.28 1.43
CA ALA A 76 7.42 18.89 0.20
C ALA A 76 8.54 18.12 -0.52
N SER A 77 8.69 16.83 -0.20
CA SER A 77 9.55 15.90 -0.94
C SER A 77 8.69 14.90 -1.69
N ALA A 78 8.67 15.00 -3.02
CA ALA A 78 7.91 14.08 -3.87
C ALA A 78 8.27 12.62 -3.61
N GLU A 79 9.54 12.33 -3.30
CA GLU A 79 9.99 10.98 -2.95
C GLU A 79 9.33 10.48 -1.66
N ASN A 80 9.39 11.27 -0.58
CA ASN A 80 8.89 10.83 0.72
C ASN A 80 7.37 10.76 0.74
N GLU A 81 6.69 11.77 0.17
CA GLU A 81 5.24 11.81 0.10
C GLU A 81 4.69 10.60 -0.68
N VAL A 82 5.25 10.35 -1.87
CA VAL A 82 4.84 9.21 -2.69
C VAL A 82 5.17 7.91 -1.97
N SER A 83 6.30 7.82 -1.27
CA SER A 83 6.67 6.61 -0.53
C SER A 83 5.66 6.25 0.55
N VAL A 84 5.15 7.21 1.31
CA VAL A 84 4.15 6.99 2.36
C VAL A 84 2.80 6.62 1.76
N VAL A 85 2.33 7.38 0.77
CA VAL A 85 1.02 7.11 0.12
C VAL A 85 1.03 5.76 -0.57
N VAL A 86 2.08 5.45 -1.34
CA VAL A 86 2.21 4.17 -2.04
C VAL A 86 2.23 3.01 -1.07
N CYS A 87 2.97 3.13 0.03
CA CYS A 87 2.95 2.14 1.10
C CYS A 87 1.55 1.95 1.67
N GLY A 88 0.84 3.04 1.98
CA GLY A 88 -0.50 2.98 2.57
C GLY A 88 -1.50 2.26 1.68
N VAL A 89 -1.54 2.61 0.38
CA VAL A 89 -2.40 1.92 -0.61
C VAL A 89 -2.02 0.45 -0.73
N THR A 90 -0.72 0.14 -0.82
CA THR A 90 -0.24 -1.25 -0.87
C THR A 90 -0.68 -2.03 0.38
N ASN A 91 -0.55 -1.45 1.58
CA ASN A 91 -0.97 -2.10 2.83
C ASN A 91 -2.48 -2.33 2.91
N MET A 92 -3.30 -1.40 2.41
CA MET A 92 -4.75 -1.63 2.27
C MET A 92 -5.06 -2.85 1.39
N ILE A 93 -4.35 -2.99 0.27
CA ILE A 93 -4.51 -4.15 -0.63
C ILE A 93 -4.03 -5.45 0.04
N LEU A 94 -2.90 -5.40 0.77
CA LEU A 94 -2.41 -6.56 1.51
C LEU A 94 -3.40 -6.99 2.58
N GLU A 95 -3.92 -6.07 3.37
CA GLU A 95 -4.94 -6.35 4.38
C GLU A 95 -6.20 -6.95 3.75
N MET A 96 -6.68 -6.42 2.62
CA MET A 96 -7.76 -7.07 1.87
C MET A 96 -7.39 -8.48 1.43
N SER A 97 -6.16 -8.69 0.94
CA SER A 97 -5.70 -10.00 0.47
C SER A 97 -5.72 -11.06 1.57
N ARG A 98 -5.48 -10.67 2.82
CA ARG A 98 -5.54 -11.55 3.99
C ARG A 98 -6.89 -12.25 4.13
N TRP A 99 -7.95 -11.53 3.78
CA TRP A 99 -9.33 -11.99 3.85
C TRP A 99 -9.79 -12.59 2.53
N GLU A 100 -9.36 -12.00 1.41
CA GLU A 100 -9.78 -12.34 0.06
C GLU A 100 -8.57 -12.40 -0.88
N GLY A 101 -7.85 -13.53 -0.88
CA GLY A 101 -6.57 -13.67 -1.57
C GLY A 101 -6.62 -13.27 -3.05
N MET A 102 -7.53 -13.87 -3.81
CA MET A 102 -7.67 -13.59 -5.26
C MET A 102 -8.08 -12.13 -5.56
N ALA A 103 -8.98 -11.56 -4.76
CA ALA A 103 -9.37 -10.16 -4.91
C ALA A 103 -8.17 -9.23 -4.63
N GLY A 104 -7.39 -9.53 -3.58
CA GLY A 104 -6.14 -8.84 -3.27
C GLY A 104 -5.11 -8.93 -4.39
N GLY A 105 -4.94 -10.11 -5.00
CA GLY A 105 -4.06 -10.31 -6.15
C GLY A 105 -4.47 -9.47 -7.37
N MET A 106 -5.76 -9.37 -7.65
CA MET A 106 -6.28 -8.54 -8.74
C MET A 106 -6.12 -7.04 -8.45
N ALA A 107 -6.46 -6.60 -7.25
CA ALA A 107 -6.28 -5.21 -6.85
C ALA A 107 -4.80 -4.80 -6.85
N MET A 108 -3.88 -5.68 -6.44
CA MET A 108 -2.45 -5.41 -6.50
C MET A 108 -1.96 -5.24 -7.94
N ARG A 109 -2.49 -6.05 -8.87
CA ARG A 109 -2.18 -5.87 -10.30
C ARG A 109 -2.68 -4.53 -10.82
N THR A 110 -3.93 -4.16 -10.52
CA THR A 110 -4.49 -2.84 -10.88
C THR A 110 -3.64 -1.71 -10.31
N TRP A 111 -3.19 -1.86 -9.06
CA TRP A 111 -2.35 -0.87 -8.41
C TRP A 111 -0.97 -0.76 -9.07
N ALA A 112 -0.32 -1.89 -9.37
CA ALA A 112 0.95 -1.92 -10.09
C ALA A 112 0.84 -1.27 -11.48
N ASP A 113 -0.23 -1.57 -12.23
CA ASP A 113 -0.49 -0.96 -13.54
C ASP A 113 -0.74 0.55 -13.42
N ALA A 114 -1.48 0.99 -12.41
CA ALA A 114 -1.71 2.41 -12.15
C ALA A 114 -0.40 3.17 -11.88
N LEU A 115 0.51 2.62 -11.07
CA LEU A 115 1.81 3.23 -10.77
C LEU A 115 2.69 3.38 -12.02
N VAL A 116 2.70 2.37 -12.88
CA VAL A 116 3.45 2.41 -14.13
C VAL A 116 2.82 3.42 -15.11
N GLU A 117 1.50 3.43 -15.21
CA GLU A 117 0.75 4.37 -16.05
C GLU A 117 1.05 5.82 -15.67
N VAL A 118 0.97 6.17 -14.39
CA VAL A 118 1.22 7.54 -13.94
C VAL A 118 2.67 7.94 -14.14
N HIS A 119 3.63 7.06 -13.84
CA HIS A 119 5.04 7.33 -14.09
C HIS A 119 5.32 7.58 -15.59
N GLY A 120 4.69 6.81 -16.47
CA GLY A 120 4.79 6.97 -17.92
C GLY A 120 4.30 8.33 -18.42
N ARG A 121 3.30 8.92 -17.76
CA ARG A 121 2.72 10.23 -18.11
C ARG A 121 3.53 11.43 -17.62
N LEU A 122 4.45 11.23 -16.69
CA LEU A 122 5.23 12.32 -16.13
C LEU A 122 6.29 12.82 -17.13
N PRO A 123 6.45 14.15 -17.27
CA PRO A 123 7.55 14.71 -18.04
C PRO A 123 8.88 14.32 -17.40
N ALA A 124 9.92 14.14 -18.21
CA ALA A 124 11.27 13.87 -17.71
C ALA A 124 11.76 15.02 -16.81
N GLY A 125 12.45 14.68 -15.72
CA GLY A 125 13.02 15.66 -14.79
C GLY A 125 13.05 15.15 -13.35
N SER A 126 13.61 15.99 -12.47
CA SER A 126 13.87 15.65 -11.06
C SER A 126 12.62 15.17 -10.30
N ARG A 127 11.45 15.72 -10.62
CA ARG A 127 10.17 15.29 -10.03
C ARG A 127 9.82 13.86 -10.40
N LYS A 128 9.99 13.48 -11.67
CA LYS A 128 9.72 12.11 -12.15
C LYS A 128 10.64 11.11 -11.45
N ASP A 129 11.92 11.46 -11.33
CA ASP A 129 12.90 10.62 -10.64
C ASP A 129 12.59 10.49 -9.14
N GLY A 130 12.18 11.60 -8.49
CA GLY A 130 11.72 11.60 -7.11
C GLY A 130 10.50 10.71 -6.89
N ILE A 131 9.51 10.79 -7.80
CA ILE A 131 8.33 9.91 -7.76
C ILE A 131 8.73 8.45 -7.97
N ALA A 132 9.62 8.14 -8.91
CA ALA A 132 10.13 6.78 -9.13
C ALA A 132 10.79 6.21 -7.88
N ARG A 133 11.64 7.01 -7.20
CA ARG A 133 12.25 6.63 -5.91
C ARG A 133 11.22 6.44 -4.82
N GLY A 134 10.24 7.32 -4.74
CA GLY A 134 9.14 7.22 -3.78
C GLY A 134 8.34 5.93 -3.96
N VAL A 135 7.97 5.59 -5.20
CA VAL A 135 7.28 4.35 -5.55
C VAL A 135 8.09 3.13 -5.10
N ALA A 136 9.37 3.07 -5.48
CA ALA A 136 10.23 1.95 -5.15
C ALA A 136 10.43 1.81 -3.63
N ARG A 137 10.66 2.92 -2.93
CA ARG A 137 10.82 2.95 -1.48
C ARG A 137 9.53 2.54 -0.75
N GLY A 138 8.38 3.06 -1.19
CA GLY A 138 7.08 2.71 -0.63
C GLY A 138 6.80 1.22 -0.72
N ILE A 139 7.03 0.63 -1.90
CA ILE A 139 6.85 -0.81 -2.13
C ILE A 139 7.88 -1.65 -1.35
N SER A 140 9.17 -1.31 -1.44
CA SER A 140 10.25 -2.19 -0.99
C SER A 140 10.62 -2.06 0.48
N GLN A 141 10.44 -0.90 1.10
CA GLN A 141 10.89 -0.63 2.47
C GLN A 141 9.73 -0.48 3.45
N ASN A 142 8.64 0.19 3.04
CA ASN A 142 7.60 0.58 3.98
C ASN A 142 6.43 -0.41 4.05
N THR A 143 6.20 -1.20 2.99
CA THR A 143 5.11 -2.20 2.94
C THR A 143 5.17 -3.19 4.10
N GLU A 144 4.03 -3.48 4.72
CA GLU A 144 3.90 -4.42 5.83
C GLU A 144 3.51 -5.82 5.34
N VAL A 145 4.51 -6.68 5.17
CA VAL A 145 4.34 -8.04 4.60
C VAL A 145 3.50 -8.97 5.48
N SER A 146 3.41 -8.69 6.78
CA SER A 146 2.58 -9.44 7.74
C SER A 146 1.09 -9.45 7.37
N LEU A 147 0.63 -8.42 6.65
CA LEU A 147 -0.75 -8.25 6.20
C LEU A 147 -1.08 -9.14 5.00
N MET A 148 -0.07 -9.64 4.30
CA MET A 148 -0.27 -10.41 3.06
C MET A 148 -0.96 -11.76 3.32
N THR A 149 -1.77 -12.18 2.35
CA THR A 149 -2.37 -13.52 2.34
C THR A 149 -1.35 -14.65 2.47
N LYS A 150 -1.78 -15.74 3.12
CA LYS A 150 -1.03 -17.00 3.19
C LYS A 150 -1.35 -17.94 2.02
N GLU A 151 -2.38 -17.63 1.22
CA GLU A 151 -2.74 -18.42 0.05
C GLU A 151 -1.66 -18.33 -1.02
N PHE A 152 -1.07 -19.47 -1.38
CA PHE A 152 0.11 -19.52 -2.24
C PHE A 152 -0.09 -18.82 -3.59
N THR A 153 -1.16 -19.13 -4.31
CA THR A 153 -1.44 -18.57 -5.65
C THR A 153 -1.58 -17.04 -5.60
N ALA A 154 -2.40 -16.54 -4.67
CA ALA A 154 -2.61 -15.10 -4.50
C ALA A 154 -1.33 -14.39 -4.04
N ARG A 155 -0.58 -15.00 -3.11
CA ARG A 155 0.71 -14.49 -2.63
C ARG A 155 1.71 -14.33 -3.77
N ILE A 156 1.87 -15.34 -4.63
CA ILE A 156 2.78 -15.26 -5.79
C ILE A 156 2.33 -14.16 -6.76
N GLN A 157 1.03 -14.02 -7.01
CA GLN A 157 0.50 -12.96 -7.88
C GLN A 157 0.78 -11.55 -7.33
N ILE A 158 0.61 -11.35 -6.03
CA ILE A 158 0.92 -10.08 -5.35
C ILE A 158 2.40 -9.77 -5.46
N ILE A 159 3.27 -10.72 -5.10
CA ILE A 159 4.73 -10.55 -5.14
C ILE A 159 5.21 -10.24 -6.56
N SER A 160 4.72 -10.97 -7.56
CA SER A 160 5.07 -10.75 -8.96
C SER A 160 4.64 -9.37 -9.44
N SER A 161 3.44 -8.93 -9.07
CA SER A 161 2.93 -7.60 -9.41
C SER A 161 3.82 -6.50 -8.82
N LEU A 162 4.16 -6.59 -7.54
CA LEU A 162 5.03 -5.63 -6.85
C LEU A 162 6.45 -5.57 -7.45
N LYS A 163 7.07 -6.73 -7.70
CA LYS A 163 8.39 -6.80 -8.34
C LYS A 163 8.39 -6.15 -9.73
N SER A 164 7.31 -6.36 -10.50
CA SER A 164 7.23 -5.83 -11.86
C SER A 164 7.24 -4.29 -11.91
N VAL A 165 6.76 -3.60 -10.86
CA VAL A 165 6.68 -2.14 -10.84
C VAL A 165 8.05 -1.51 -10.99
N CYS A 166 9.04 -1.95 -10.20
CA CYS A 166 10.37 -1.32 -10.21
C CYS A 166 11.05 -1.50 -11.57
N THR A 167 10.95 -2.69 -12.17
CA THR A 167 11.45 -2.97 -13.52
C THR A 167 10.77 -2.12 -14.58
N ARG A 168 9.46 -1.87 -14.45
CA ARG A 168 8.69 -1.06 -15.42
C ARG A 168 8.86 0.45 -15.22
N VAL A 169 9.17 0.90 -14.01
CA VAL A 169 9.42 2.31 -13.69
C VAL A 169 10.83 2.74 -14.09
N TYR A 170 11.85 1.99 -13.67
CA TYR A 170 13.24 2.33 -13.97
C TYR A 170 13.76 1.77 -15.28
N GLY A 171 13.13 0.72 -15.80
CA GLY A 171 13.61 -0.05 -16.94
C GLY A 171 14.31 -1.32 -16.52
N ALA A 172 14.16 -2.36 -17.35
CA ALA A 172 14.71 -3.68 -17.07
C ALA A 172 16.24 -3.67 -17.06
N GLY A 173 16.83 -4.29 -16.05
CA GLY A 173 18.29 -4.46 -15.93
C GLY A 173 19.05 -3.26 -15.38
N THR A 174 18.37 -2.16 -15.04
CA THR A 174 18.96 -1.02 -14.32
C THR A 174 19.42 -1.39 -12.91
N ALA A 175 20.36 -0.63 -12.35
CA ALA A 175 20.88 -0.88 -11.01
C ALA A 175 19.78 -0.71 -9.95
N GLU A 176 18.93 0.30 -10.13
CA GLU A 176 17.80 0.64 -9.28
C GLU A 176 16.76 -0.47 -9.27
N ALA A 177 16.40 -1.02 -10.45
CA ALA A 177 15.48 -2.14 -10.54
C ALA A 177 16.05 -3.39 -9.85
N ARG A 178 17.34 -3.71 -10.05
CA ARG A 178 17.99 -4.86 -9.40
C ARG A 178 18.05 -4.70 -7.89
N GLN A 179 18.37 -3.51 -7.39
CA GLN A 179 18.43 -3.23 -5.96
C GLN A 179 17.04 -3.37 -5.33
N ALA A 180 16.02 -2.77 -5.92
CA ALA A 180 14.64 -2.89 -5.43
C ALA A 180 14.15 -4.34 -5.45
N GLU A 181 14.49 -5.09 -6.50
CA GLU A 181 14.17 -6.51 -6.60
C GLU A 181 14.84 -7.34 -5.50
N ALA A 182 16.13 -7.11 -5.23
CA ALA A 182 16.87 -7.80 -4.18
C ALA A 182 16.24 -7.54 -2.80
N VAL A 183 15.88 -6.29 -2.51
CA VAL A 183 15.19 -5.92 -1.26
C VAL A 183 13.84 -6.63 -1.16
N LEU A 184 13.02 -6.59 -2.21
CA LEU A 184 11.72 -7.26 -2.23
C LEU A 184 11.86 -8.78 -2.06
N SER A 185 12.81 -9.40 -2.76
CA SER A 185 13.11 -10.83 -2.62
C SER A 185 13.50 -11.19 -1.19
N SER A 186 14.31 -10.38 -0.51
CA SER A 186 14.72 -10.65 0.87
C SER A 186 13.59 -10.58 1.91
N ARG A 187 12.50 -9.87 1.59
CA ARG A 187 11.37 -9.63 2.50
C ARG A 187 10.17 -10.51 2.22
N LEU A 188 9.96 -10.87 0.95
CA LEU A 188 8.73 -11.52 0.48
C LEU A 188 8.87 -13.04 0.31
N ILE A 189 10.10 -13.56 0.30
CA ILE A 189 10.45 -14.99 0.25
C ILE A 189 10.74 -15.46 1.66
#